data_AF-A0A1I7IZ33-F1
#
_entry.id   AF-A0A1I7IZ33-F1
#
_cell.length_a   1.000
_cell.length_b   1.000
_cell.length_c   1.000
_cell.angle_alpha   90.00
_cell.angle_beta   90.00
_cell.angle_gamma   90.00
#
_symmetry.space_group_name_H-M   'P 1'
#
loop_
_entity.id
_entity.type
_entity.pdbx_description
1 polymer ?
#
loop_
_entity_poly.entity_id
_entity_poly.type
_entity_poly.pdbx_seq_one_letter_code
_entity_poly.pdbx_strand_id
1 'polypeptide(L)'
;MPLNGKLVAQLIFQEIDKLEERCPGYRHEFKETLGDILDYERQHKISATNIQQNINSKCNAMGRFLADRMQKASVQTNDID
;
A
#
# COMPACT_ATOMS: atom_id res chain seq x y z
N MET A 1 0.47 27.39 9.84
CA MET A 1 0.18 27.27 8.39
C MET A 1 -0.71 26.05 8.18
N PRO A 2 -1.81 26.14 7.43
CA PRO A 2 -2.57 24.94 7.05
C PRO A 2 -1.72 24.08 6.11
N LEU A 3 -1.59 22.78 6.42
CA LEU A 3 -0.89 21.82 5.56
C LEU A 3 -1.68 21.61 4.26
N ASN A 4 -1.02 21.75 3.11
CA ASN A 4 -1.61 21.44 1.82
C ASN A 4 -1.64 19.91 1.63
N GLY A 5 -2.80 19.29 1.85
CA GLY A 5 -2.96 17.83 1.76
C GLY A 5 -2.57 17.23 0.40
N LYS A 6 -2.71 17.98 -0.71
CA LYS A 6 -2.26 17.51 -2.04
C LYS A 6 -0.74 17.43 -2.12
N LEU A 7 -0.03 18.42 -1.57
CA LEU A 7 1.42 18.43 -1.52
C LEU A 7 1.94 17.29 -0.63
N VAL A 8 1.30 17.06 0.51
CA VAL A 8 1.64 15.94 1.40
C VAL A 8 1.49 14.60 0.69
N ALA A 9 0.35 14.35 0.03
CA ALA A 9 0.14 13.11 -0.72
C ALA A 9 1.17 12.93 -1.85
N GLN A 10 1.50 13.99 -2.58
CA GLN A 10 2.55 13.96 -3.59
C GLN A 10 3.92 13.58 -3.02
N LEU A 11 4.32 14.19 -1.90
CA LEU A 11 5.59 13.88 -1.25
C LEU A 11 5.63 12.43 -0.77
N ILE A 12 4.54 11.91 -0.19
CA ILE A 12 4.48 10.51 0.24
C ILE A 12 4.63 9.56 -0.96
N PHE A 13 3.93 9.82 -2.08
CA PHE A 13 4.08 8.98 -3.27
C PHE A 13 5.49 9.04 -3.88
N GLN A 14 6.16 10.19 -3.82
CA GLN A 14 7.56 10.32 -4.23
C GLN A 14 8.51 9.53 -3.32
N GLU A 15 8.24 9.45 -2.02
CA GLU A 15 9.03 8.60 -1.11
C GLU A 15 8.78 7.11 -1.38
N ILE A 16 7.55 6.71 -1.72
CA ILE A 16 7.25 5.33 -2.11
C ILE A 16 8.06 4.90 -3.34
N ASP A 17 8.27 5.80 -4.30
CA ASP A 17 9.11 5.53 -5.48
C ASP A 17 10.57 5.20 -5.15
N LYS A 18 11.05 5.59 -3.96
CA LYS A 18 12.41 5.32 -3.49
C LYS A 18 12.52 4.02 -2.68
N LEU A 19 11.41 3.39 -2.30
CA LEU A 19 11.43 2.15 -1.52
C LEU A 19 12.08 1.02 -2.31
N GLU A 20 12.78 0.10 -1.65
CA GLU A 20 13.27 -1.10 -2.33
C GLU A 20 12.12 -1.92 -2.95
N GLU A 21 12.30 -2.41 -4.17
CA GLU A 21 11.33 -3.28 -4.84
C GLU A 21 11.45 -4.70 -4.26
N ARG A 22 10.72 -4.97 -3.17
CA ARG A 22 10.81 -6.25 -2.42
C ARG A 22 10.31 -7.46 -3.18
N CYS A 23 9.39 -7.25 -4.12
CA CYS A 23 8.87 -8.25 -5.04
C CYS A 23 8.32 -7.54 -6.29
N PRO A 24 8.12 -8.24 -7.42
CA PRO A 24 7.60 -7.63 -8.63
C PRO A 24 6.22 -6.97 -8.39
N GLY A 25 6.16 -5.65 -8.60
CA GLY A 25 4.94 -4.86 -8.45
C GLY A 25 4.73 -4.27 -7.05
N TYR A 26 5.71 -4.40 -6.15
CA TYR A 26 5.60 -3.96 -4.76
C TYR A 26 5.27 -2.48 -4.62
N ARG A 27 6.04 -1.59 -5.28
CA ARG A 27 5.79 -0.14 -5.18
C ARG A 27 4.41 0.23 -5.72
N HIS A 28 3.96 -0.41 -6.80
CA HIS A 28 2.66 -0.14 -7.39
C HIS A 28 1.53 -0.54 -6.44
N GLU A 29 1.54 -1.78 -5.93
CA GLU A 29 0.54 -2.25 -4.98
C GLU A 29 0.51 -1.39 -3.70
N PHE A 30 1.69 -0.94 -3.24
CA PHE A 30 1.80 -0.06 -2.07
C PHE A 30 1.17 1.31 -2.33
N LYS A 31 1.37 1.90 -3.52
CA LYS A 31 0.75 3.17 -3.91
C LYS A 31 -0.77 3.06 -3.98
N GLU A 32 -1.30 2.00 -4.59
CA GLU A 32 -2.74 1.74 -4.66
C GLU A 32 -3.34 1.60 -3.26
N THR A 33 -2.72 0.77 -2.41
CA THR A 33 -3.13 0.57 -1.01
C THR A 33 -3.17 1.88 -0.23
N LEU A 34 -2.13 2.72 -0.36
CA LEU A 34 -2.10 4.02 0.31
C LEU A 34 -3.14 4.99 -0.27
N GLY A 35 -3.34 4.99 -1.60
CA GLY A 35 -4.36 5.80 -2.27
C GLY A 35 -5.75 5.51 -1.71
N ASP A 36 -6.10 4.23 -1.56
CA ASP A 36 -7.36 3.79 -0.96
C ASP A 36 -7.51 4.27 0.50
N ILE A 37 -6.44 4.19 1.30
CA ILE A 37 -6.45 4.65 2.70
C ILE A 37 -6.72 6.16 2.77
N LEU A 38 -6.04 6.96 1.94
CA LEU A 38 -6.25 8.41 1.87
C LEU A 38 -7.69 8.75 1.45
N ASP A 39 -8.27 7.97 0.53
CA ASP A 39 -9.67 8.14 0.15
C ASP A 39 -10.64 7.77 1.26
N TYR A 40 -10.37 6.72 2.04
CA TYR A 40 -11.16 6.40 3.23
C TYR A 40 -11.09 7.52 4.27
N GLU A 41 -9.90 8.07 4.54
CA GLU A 41 -9.76 9.21 5.45
C GLU A 41 -10.54 10.44 4.97
N ARG A 42 -10.53 10.70 3.66
CA ARG A 42 -11.32 11.78 3.06
C ARG A 42 -12.82 11.54 3.22
N GLN A 43 -13.30 10.32 2.96
CA GLN A 43 -14.71 9.95 3.13
C GLN A 43 -15.15 10.01 4.60
N HIS A 44 -14.29 9.58 5.53
CA HIS A 44 -14.55 9.67 6.96
C HIS A 44 -14.82 11.10 7.43
N LYS A 45 -14.03 12.07 6.96
CA LYS A 45 -14.23 13.49 7.28
C LYS A 45 -15.60 14.01 6.85
N ILE A 46 -16.24 13.36 5.87
CA ILE A 46 -17.52 13.78 5.30
C ILE A 46 -18.68 13.01 5.94
N SER A 47 -18.52 11.70 6.18
CA SER A 47 -19.64 10.80 6.49
C SER A 47 -19.48 9.98 7.79
N ALA A 48 -18.45 10.23 8.60
CA ALA A 48 -18.22 9.55 9.90
C ALA A 48 -18.33 8.01 9.82
N THR A 49 -17.84 7.41 8.73
CA THR A 49 -17.84 5.96 8.48
C THR A 49 -16.81 5.23 9.34
N ASN A 50 -17.06 3.96 9.70
CA ASN A 50 -16.06 3.12 10.37
C ASN A 50 -14.91 2.75 9.42
N ILE A 51 -13.93 3.65 9.28
CA ILE A 51 -12.81 3.48 8.36
C ILE A 51 -11.75 2.50 8.86
N GLN A 52 -11.71 2.22 10.16
CA GLN A 52 -10.70 1.33 10.73
C GLN A 52 -10.81 -0.08 10.11
N GLN A 53 -12.02 -0.60 9.94
CA GLN A 53 -12.23 -1.90 9.30
C GLN A 53 -11.75 -1.91 7.85
N ASN A 54 -12.00 -0.83 7.11
CA ASN A 54 -11.61 -0.69 5.71
C ASN A 54 -10.08 -0.57 5.56
N ILE A 55 -9.44 0.25 6.39
CA ILE A 55 -7.98 0.39 6.44
C ILE A 55 -7.32 -0.94 6.79
N ASN A 56 -7.82 -1.64 7.83
CA ASN A 56 -7.31 -2.95 8.20
C ASN A 56 -7.42 -3.96 7.05
N SER A 57 -8.52 -3.93 6.31
CA SER A 57 -8.72 -4.79 5.14
C SER A 57 -7.66 -4.52 4.06
N LYS A 58 -7.35 -3.25 3.77
CA LYS A 58 -6.31 -2.86 2.82
C LYS A 58 -4.91 -3.27 3.27
N CYS A 59 -4.57 -3.05 4.54
CA CYS A 59 -3.30 -3.51 5.10
C CYS A 59 -3.15 -5.05 5.02
N ASN A 60 -4.23 -5.78 5.34
CA ASN A 60 -4.24 -7.24 5.24
C ASN A 60 -4.09 -7.72 3.79
N ALA A 61 -4.74 -7.06 2.83
CA ALA A 61 -4.61 -7.39 1.41
C ALA A 61 -3.16 -7.19 0.92
N MET A 62 -2.53 -6.06 1.28
CA MET A 62 -1.11 -5.81 0.97
C MET A 62 -0.19 -6.86 1.61
N GLY A 63 -0.46 -7.24 2.86
CA GLY A 63 0.27 -8.30 3.56
C GLY A 63 0.16 -9.65 2.85
N ARG A 64 -1.04 -10.01 2.36
CA ARG A 64 -1.26 -11.22 1.56
C ARG A 64 -0.54 -11.16 0.23
N PHE A 65 -0.62 -10.04 -0.48
CA PHE A 65 0.14 -9.82 -1.72
C PHE A 65 1.64 -10.07 -1.51
N LEU A 66 2.21 -9.50 -0.44
CA LEU A 66 3.60 -9.69 -0.08
C LEU A 66 3.93 -11.16 0.21
N ALA A 67 3.13 -11.81 1.05
CA ALA A 67 3.32 -13.22 1.40
C ALA A 67 3.28 -14.13 0.17
N ASP A 68 2.27 -13.96 -0.69
CA ASP A 68 2.09 -14.75 -1.91
C ASP A 68 3.26 -14.56 -2.89
N ARG A 69 3.73 -13.32 -3.06
CA ARG A 69 4.84 -13.01 -3.97
C ARG A 69 6.18 -13.48 -3.42
N MET A 70 6.42 -13.35 -2.11
CA MET A 70 7.64 -13.86 -1.48
C MET A 70 7.71 -15.38 -1.47
N GLN A 71 6.57 -16.07 -1.26
CA GLN A 71 6.51 -17.52 -1.36
C GLN A 71 6.78 -18.00 -2.81
N LYS A 72 6.21 -17.33 -3.81
CA LYS A 72 6.50 -17.67 -5.22
C LYS A 72 7.95 -17.43 -5.59
N ALA A 73 8.60 -16.42 -5.02
CA ALA A 73 10.01 -16.14 -5.25
C ALA A 73 10.95 -17.18 -4.61
N SER A 74 10.57 -17.83 -3.49
CA SER A 74 11.40 -18.85 -2.84
C SER A 74 11.26 -20.26 -3.44
N VAL A 75 10.13 -20.57 -4.09
CA VAL A 75 9.90 -21.89 -4.72
C VAL A 75 10.71 -22.04 -6.01
N GLN A 76 11.01 -20.94 -6.71
CA GLN A 76 11.66 -20.97 -8.03
C GLN A 76 13.16 -21.32 -8.00
N THR A 77 13.78 -21.36 -6.82
CA THR A 77 15.21 -21.64 -6.62
C THR A 77 15.51 -23.11 -6.38
N ASN A 78 14.51 -23.95 -6.12
CA ASN A 78 14.69 -25.36 -5.73
C ASN A 78 14.44 -26.38 -6.85
N ASP A 79 14.16 -25.92 -8.08
CA ASP A 79 13.90 -26.79 -9.25
C ASP A 79 15.11 -26.86 -10.21
N ILE A 80 16.30 -26.45 -9.76
CA ILE A 80 17.57 -26.71 -10.45
C ILE A 80 18.52 -27.34 -9.44
N ASP A 81 18.37 -28.64 -9.21
CA ASP A 81 19.44 -29.61 -8.94
C ASP A 81 18.87 -31.05 -8.92
#